data_AF-A0ABD1E137-F1
#
_entry.id   AF-A0ABD1E137-F1
#
_cell.length_a   1.000
_cell.length_b   1.000
_cell.length_c   1.000
_cell.angle_alpha   90.00
_cell.angle_beta   90.00
_cell.angle_gamma   90.00
#
_symmetry.space_group_name_H-M   'P 1'
#
loop_
_entity.id
_entity.type
_entity.pdbx_description
1 polymer ?
#
loop_
_entity_poly.entity_id
_entity_poly.type
_entity_poly.pdbx_seq_one_letter_code
_entity_poly.pdbx_strand_id
1 'polypeptide(L)'
;MAAVSDIFSLGSIVWCRTCYNAEFEGEVLAFDPPSKMLILKSSASNSNPKLNNVHFVNLSLVSELQVKKEGNNYYEVPQSINLQKLNTRMRNQVEEKRRKLHAISANVSTEGQSLFVALSKMIKEVRWRNSDIVIWEQEVVISPPYQLENVRGNAGSNGHKYILKLVEKHLQDLSLSSQNTPVTQNNRSSQ
;
A
#
# COMPACT_ATOMS: atom_id res chain seq x y z
N MET A 1 -38.84 -27.20 -3.92
CA MET A 1 -37.98 -26.37 -4.78
C MET A 1 -36.58 -26.44 -4.20
N ALA A 2 -35.64 -27.08 -4.88
CA ALA A 2 -34.25 -27.08 -4.42
C ALA A 2 -33.73 -25.64 -4.50
N ALA A 3 -33.19 -25.11 -3.41
CA ALA A 3 -32.56 -23.81 -3.42
C ALA A 3 -31.40 -23.84 -4.44
N VAL A 4 -31.19 -22.73 -5.13
CA VAL A 4 -30.12 -22.54 -6.15
C VAL A 4 -28.72 -22.49 -5.50
N SER A 5 -28.57 -23.05 -4.29
CA SER A 5 -27.38 -22.98 -3.45
C SER A 5 -26.30 -24.01 -3.80
N ASP A 6 -26.59 -25.02 -4.62
CA ASP A 6 -25.73 -26.20 -4.71
C ASP A 6 -25.22 -26.48 -6.14
N ILE A 7 -24.82 -25.44 -6.91
CA ILE A 7 -24.23 -25.67 -8.25
C ILE A 7 -22.78 -26.19 -8.14
N PHE A 8 -22.03 -25.72 -7.15
CA PHE A 8 -20.67 -26.19 -6.88
C PHE A 8 -20.48 -26.38 -5.39
N SER A 9 -20.11 -27.59 -4.98
CA SER A 9 -19.65 -27.83 -3.61
C SER A 9 -18.25 -27.26 -3.41
N LEU A 10 -18.00 -26.59 -2.28
CA LEU A 10 -16.65 -26.09 -1.94
C LEU A 10 -15.67 -27.27 -1.90
N GLY A 11 -14.45 -27.05 -2.40
CA GLY A 11 -13.44 -28.10 -2.52
C GLY A 11 -13.63 -29.04 -3.72
N SER A 12 -14.69 -28.87 -4.52
CA SER A 12 -14.84 -29.57 -5.80
C SER A 12 -13.68 -29.25 -6.74
N ILE A 13 -13.26 -30.22 -7.54
CA ILE A 13 -12.37 -29.96 -8.68
C ILE A 13 -13.24 -29.71 -9.91
N VAL A 14 -13.13 -28.51 -10.45
CA VAL A 14 -13.86 -28.06 -11.63
C VAL A 14 -12.86 -27.76 -12.73
N TRP A 15 -13.19 -28.21 -13.93
CA TRP A 15 -12.53 -27.82 -15.16
C TRP A 15 -13.49 -26.95 -15.99
N CYS A 16 -12.97 -25.91 -16.63
CA CYS A 16 -13.74 -25.09 -17.55
C CYS A 16 -12.91 -24.60 -18.73
N ARG A 17 -13.57 -24.38 -19.86
CA ARG A 17 -13.04 -23.71 -21.04
C ARG A 17 -13.80 -22.41 -21.27
N THR A 18 -13.06 -21.31 -21.42
CA THR A 18 -13.64 -20.01 -21.75
C THR A 18 -14.03 -19.91 -23.21
N CYS A 19 -14.82 -18.90 -23.57
CA CYS A 19 -15.13 -18.57 -24.97
C CYS A 19 -13.90 -18.19 -25.81
N TYR A 20 -12.75 -17.95 -25.18
CA TYR A 20 -11.46 -17.71 -25.82
C TYR A 20 -10.58 -18.97 -25.90
N ASN A 21 -11.14 -20.16 -25.65
CA ASN A 21 -10.45 -21.44 -25.58
C ASN A 21 -9.34 -21.53 -24.51
N ALA A 22 -9.30 -20.61 -23.54
CA ALA A 22 -8.44 -20.77 -22.38
C ALA A 22 -9.07 -21.76 -21.40
N GLU A 23 -8.27 -22.70 -20.89
CA GLU A 23 -8.71 -23.77 -19.99
C GLU A 23 -8.17 -23.56 -18.59
N PHE A 24 -9.03 -23.84 -17.60
CA PHE A 24 -8.69 -23.75 -16.19
C PHE A 24 -9.18 -25.00 -15.47
N GLU A 25 -8.36 -25.50 -14.55
CA GLU A 25 -8.75 -26.56 -13.63
C GLU A 25 -8.32 -26.19 -12.22
N GLY A 26 -9.20 -26.35 -11.26
CA GLY A 26 -8.88 -26.03 -9.88
C GLY A 26 -9.96 -26.42 -8.89
N GLU A 27 -9.59 -26.26 -7.63
CA GLU A 27 -10.43 -26.45 -6.47
C GLU A 27 -11.35 -25.22 -6.29
N VAL A 28 -12.66 -25.45 -6.11
CA VAL A 28 -13.66 -24.40 -5.89
C VAL A 28 -13.45 -23.79 -4.50
N LEU A 29 -13.09 -22.51 -4.46
CA LEU A 29 -12.97 -21.73 -3.23
C LEU A 29 -14.25 -20.98 -2.87
N ALA A 30 -14.96 -20.49 -3.89
CA ALA A 30 -16.21 -19.77 -3.72
C ALA A 30 -16.96 -19.71 -5.05
N PHE A 31 -18.27 -19.58 -4.94
CA PHE A 31 -19.13 -19.29 -6.08
C PHE A 31 -20.13 -18.21 -5.66
N ASP A 32 -20.22 -17.14 -6.45
CA ASP A 32 -21.23 -16.10 -6.31
C ASP A 32 -22.28 -16.26 -7.42
N PRO A 33 -23.48 -16.81 -7.11
CA PRO A 33 -24.51 -17.05 -8.12
C PRO A 33 -24.99 -15.78 -8.85
N PRO A 34 -25.25 -14.63 -8.19
CA PRO A 34 -25.73 -13.42 -8.86
C PRO A 34 -24.78 -12.90 -9.94
N SER A 35 -23.48 -12.80 -9.64
CA SER A 35 -22.48 -12.36 -10.64
C SER A 35 -21.97 -13.48 -11.53
N LYS A 36 -22.37 -14.73 -11.25
CA LYS A 36 -21.86 -15.96 -11.90
C LYS A 36 -20.34 -16.05 -11.84
N MET A 37 -19.75 -15.62 -10.72
CA MET A 37 -18.31 -15.65 -10.52
C MET A 37 -17.92 -16.92 -9.77
N LEU A 38 -17.11 -17.77 -10.40
CA LEU A 38 -16.51 -18.96 -9.82
C LEU A 38 -15.04 -18.68 -9.49
N ILE A 39 -14.64 -18.93 -8.24
CA ILE A 39 -13.26 -18.74 -7.79
C ILE A 39 -12.60 -20.12 -7.67
N LEU A 40 -11.54 -20.35 -8.45
CA LEU A 40 -10.80 -21.59 -8.50
C LEU A 40 -9.37 -21.41 -7.97
N LYS A 41 -8.88 -22.39 -7.21
CA LYS A 41 -7.49 -22.49 -6.77
C LYS A 41 -6.78 -23.59 -7.54
N SER A 42 -5.64 -23.27 -8.15
CA SER A 42 -4.75 -24.25 -8.77
C SER A 42 -3.34 -24.13 -8.22
N SER A 43 -2.51 -25.15 -8.42
CA SER A 43 -1.09 -25.10 -8.07
C SER A 43 -0.40 -23.92 -8.76
N ALA A 44 0.63 -23.36 -8.12
CA ALA A 44 1.40 -22.27 -8.69
C ALA A 44 2.13 -22.70 -9.98
N SER A 45 2.18 -21.79 -10.96
CA SER A 45 2.84 -22.02 -12.25
C SER A 45 4.36 -22.14 -12.13
N ASN A 46 4.94 -21.62 -11.05
CA ASN A 46 6.38 -21.68 -10.76
C ASN A 46 6.78 -22.87 -9.88
N SER A 47 5.90 -23.86 -9.70
CA SER A 47 6.14 -25.07 -8.89
C SER A 47 6.49 -24.84 -7.41
N ASN A 48 6.32 -23.62 -6.88
CA ASN A 48 6.53 -23.35 -5.47
C ASN A 48 5.36 -23.91 -4.64
N PRO A 49 5.58 -24.91 -3.78
CA PRO A 49 4.49 -25.58 -3.05
C PRO A 49 3.83 -24.69 -1.98
N LYS A 50 4.42 -23.53 -1.66
CA LYS A 50 3.85 -22.56 -0.71
C LYS A 50 2.89 -21.56 -1.36
N LEU A 51 2.79 -21.55 -2.69
CA LEU A 51 1.99 -20.61 -3.44
C LEU A 51 0.91 -21.34 -4.23
N ASN A 52 -0.20 -20.66 -4.49
CA ASN A 52 -1.28 -21.13 -5.35
C ASN A 52 -1.69 -20.01 -6.29
N ASN A 53 -2.19 -20.37 -7.47
CA ASN A 53 -2.88 -19.45 -8.36
C ASN A 53 -4.36 -19.41 -7.99
N VAL A 54 -4.95 -18.21 -8.00
CA VAL A 54 -6.39 -18.01 -7.77
C VAL A 54 -7.00 -17.38 -9.02
N HIS A 55 -7.95 -18.08 -9.62
CA HIS A 55 -8.63 -17.68 -10.85
C HIS A 55 -10.05 -17.20 -10.53
N PHE A 56 -10.42 -16.06 -11.09
CA PHE A 56 -11.78 -15.51 -11.00
C PHE A 56 -12.44 -15.70 -12.36
N VAL A 57 -13.36 -16.67 -12.46
CA VAL A 57 -13.97 -17.09 -13.71
C VAL A 57 -15.40 -16.60 -13.77
N ASN A 58 -15.71 -15.72 -14.72
CA ASN A 58 -17.09 -15.36 -15.04
C ASN A 58 -17.71 -16.48 -15.89
N LEU A 59 -18.65 -17.24 -15.33
CA LEU A 59 -19.28 -18.36 -16.01
C LEU A 59 -20.12 -17.95 -17.22
N SER A 60 -20.46 -16.66 -17.36
CA SER A 60 -21.11 -16.14 -18.58
C SER A 60 -20.17 -16.16 -19.79
N LEU A 61 -18.86 -16.24 -19.55
CA LEU A 61 -17.81 -16.30 -20.58
C LEU A 61 -17.18 -17.71 -20.68
N VAL A 62 -17.85 -18.71 -20.12
CA VAL A 62 -17.44 -20.12 -20.17
C VAL A 62 -18.25 -20.83 -21.23
N SER A 63 -17.56 -21.48 -22.17
CA SER A 63 -18.16 -22.27 -23.24
C SER A 63 -18.40 -23.72 -22.80
N GLU A 64 -17.57 -24.25 -21.91
CA GLU A 64 -17.68 -25.61 -21.40
C GLU A 64 -17.27 -25.68 -19.92
N LEU A 65 -18.01 -26.45 -19.12
CA LEU A 65 -17.81 -26.58 -17.68
C LEU A 65 -18.06 -28.03 -17.26
N GLN A 66 -17.15 -28.60 -16.48
CA GLN A 66 -17.26 -29.97 -15.96
C GLN A 66 -16.78 -30.05 -14.51
N VAL A 67 -17.58 -30.67 -13.65
CA VAL A 67 -17.17 -31.04 -12.29
C VAL A 67 -16.46 -32.39 -12.38
N LYS A 68 -15.14 -32.39 -12.16
CA LYS A 68 -14.30 -33.60 -12.24
C LYS A 68 -14.31 -34.40 -10.94
N LYS A 69 -14.47 -33.72 -9.81
CA LYS A 69 -14.53 -34.34 -8.48
C LYS A 69 -15.40 -33.50 -7.57
N GLU A 70 -16.36 -34.12 -6.91
CA GLU A 70 -17.14 -33.47 -5.86
C GLU A 70 -16.30 -33.21 -4.60
N GLY A 71 -16.48 -32.03 -4.03
CA GLY A 71 -15.85 -31.59 -2.80
C GLY A 71 -16.49 -32.22 -1.57
N ASN A 72 -15.74 -32.28 -0.48
CA ASN A 72 -16.27 -32.71 0.81
C ASN A 72 -16.69 -31.46 1.60
N ASN A 73 -17.87 -31.48 2.22
CA ASN A 73 -18.46 -30.31 2.92
C ASN A 73 -17.72 -29.85 4.19
N TYR A 74 -16.49 -30.30 4.42
CA TYR A 74 -15.64 -29.84 5.52
C TYR A 74 -14.80 -28.65 5.05
N TYR A 75 -15.23 -27.45 5.41
CA TYR A 75 -14.46 -26.23 5.18
C TYR A 75 -13.92 -25.68 6.50
N GLU A 76 -12.65 -25.24 6.46
CA GLU A 76 -12.06 -24.46 7.54
C GLU A 76 -12.69 -23.07 7.54
N VAL A 77 -13.22 -22.63 8.68
CA VAL A 77 -13.79 -21.29 8.80
C VAL A 77 -12.68 -20.27 8.59
N PRO A 78 -12.82 -19.30 7.66
CA PRO A 78 -11.81 -18.28 7.46
C PRO A 78 -11.50 -17.55 8.77
N GLN A 79 -10.22 -17.27 8.99
CA GLN A 79 -9.80 -16.50 10.16
C GLN A 79 -10.50 -15.13 10.16
N SER A 80 -10.97 -14.72 11.34
CA SER A 80 -11.64 -13.43 11.49
C SER A 80 -10.68 -12.28 11.20
N ILE A 81 -11.16 -11.32 10.43
CA ILE A 81 -10.37 -10.14 10.08
C ILE A 81 -10.34 -9.16 11.26
N ASN A 82 -9.15 -8.68 11.62
CA ASN A 82 -9.01 -7.69 12.68
C ASN A 82 -9.39 -6.29 12.17
N LEU A 83 -10.65 -5.91 12.35
CA LEU A 83 -11.20 -4.62 11.93
C LEU A 83 -10.51 -3.41 12.58
N GLN A 84 -9.98 -3.57 13.80
CA GLN A 84 -9.26 -2.49 14.47
C GLN A 84 -7.95 -2.17 13.74
N LYS A 85 -7.18 -3.19 13.33
CA LYS A 85 -5.96 -3.01 12.54
C LYS A 85 -6.25 -2.33 11.20
N LEU A 86 -7.36 -2.68 10.54
CA LEU A 86 -7.77 -2.05 9.28
C LEU A 86 -8.12 -0.58 9.47
N ASN A 87 -8.91 -0.25 10.50
CA ASN A 87 -9.28 1.13 10.79
C ASN A 87 -8.06 1.99 11.14
N THR A 88 -7.10 1.45 11.90
CA THR A 88 -5.84 2.15 12.18
C THR A 88 -5.04 2.40 10.89
N ARG A 89 -4.93 1.40 10.01
CA ARG A 89 -4.26 1.59 8.71
C ARG A 89 -4.95 2.66 7.86
N MET A 90 -6.28 2.67 7.84
CA MET A 90 -7.07 3.68 7.11
C MET A 90 -6.80 5.09 7.64
N ARG A 91 -6.90 5.28 8.96
CA ARG A 91 -6.63 6.58 9.60
C ARG A 91 -5.22 7.08 9.30
N ASN A 92 -4.21 6.21 9.44
CA ASN A 92 -2.82 6.55 9.16
C ASN A 92 -2.62 6.99 7.70
N GLN A 93 -3.25 6.30 6.74
CA GLN A 93 -3.18 6.67 5.32
C GLN A 93 -3.83 8.02 5.03
N VAL A 94 -4.97 8.31 5.67
CA VAL A 94 -5.65 9.60 5.53
C VAL A 94 -4.77 10.72 6.09
N GLU A 95 -4.20 10.54 7.30
CA GLU A 95 -3.31 11.52 7.90
C GLU A 95 -2.04 11.75 7.07
N GLU A 96 -1.42 10.69 6.57
CA GLU A 96 -0.22 10.80 5.72
C GLU A 96 -0.49 11.61 4.45
N LYS A 97 -1.62 11.34 3.79
CA LYS A 97 -2.04 12.10 2.60
C LYS A 97 -2.31 13.56 2.92
N ARG A 98 -2.97 13.85 4.04
CA ARG A 98 -3.19 15.24 4.50
C ARG A 98 -1.87 15.97 4.72
N ARG A 99 -0.91 15.36 5.43
CA ARG A 99 0.43 15.94 5.65
C ARG A 99 1.15 16.26 4.34
N LYS A 100 1.12 15.35 3.36
CA LYS A 100 1.71 15.55 2.03
C LYS A 100 1.06 16.70 1.26
N LEU A 101 -0.28 16.79 1.27
CA LEU A 101 -0.99 17.90 0.61
C LEU A 101 -0.65 19.25 1.24
N HIS A 102 -0.57 19.32 2.58
CA HIS A 102 -0.12 20.52 3.27
C HIS A 102 1.30 20.93 2.87
N ALA A 103 2.21 19.97 2.74
CA ALA A 103 3.58 20.24 2.29
C ALA A 103 3.61 20.90 0.90
N ILE A 104 2.81 20.39 -0.05
CA ILE A 104 2.80 20.83 -1.46
C ILE A 104 2.08 22.17 -1.65
N SER A 105 1.17 22.55 -0.75
CA SER A 105 0.31 23.74 -0.90
C SER A 105 1.05 25.08 -0.93
N ALA A 106 2.30 25.12 -0.46
CA ALA A 106 3.16 26.28 -0.56
C ALA A 106 4.06 26.10 -1.79
N ASN A 107 4.23 27.13 -2.64
CA ASN A 107 5.20 27.14 -3.77
C ASN A 107 6.65 27.14 -3.25
N VAL A 108 7.05 26.11 -2.51
CA VAL A 108 8.32 25.98 -1.79
C VAL A 108 9.15 24.83 -2.35
N SER A 109 10.45 24.84 -2.07
CA SER A 109 11.40 23.83 -2.57
C SER A 109 11.04 22.41 -2.09
N THR A 110 11.44 21.40 -2.87
CA THR A 110 11.25 19.98 -2.52
C THR A 110 11.93 19.61 -1.20
N GLU A 111 13.06 20.25 -0.88
CA GLU A 111 13.74 20.15 0.41
C GLU A 111 12.84 20.62 1.56
N GLY A 112 12.25 21.82 1.44
CA GLY A 112 11.31 22.35 2.43
C GLY A 112 10.08 21.45 2.61
N GLN A 113 9.52 20.95 1.50
CA GLN A 113 8.40 20.00 1.54
C GLN A 113 8.76 18.71 2.28
N SER A 114 9.94 18.15 1.99
CA SER A 114 10.46 16.95 2.64
C SER A 114 10.63 17.15 4.15
N LEU A 115 11.28 18.24 4.56
CA LEU A 115 11.47 18.57 5.97
C LEU A 115 10.14 18.80 6.68
N PHE A 116 9.20 19.52 6.04
CA PHE A 116 7.85 19.73 6.58
C PHE A 116 7.14 18.40 6.85
N VAL A 117 7.13 17.47 5.88
CA VAL A 117 6.52 16.14 6.06
C VAL A 117 7.18 15.37 7.20
N ALA A 118 8.51 15.43 7.31
CA ALA A 118 9.25 14.78 8.39
C ALA A 118 8.87 15.34 9.77
N LEU A 119 8.80 16.66 9.91
CA LEU A 119 8.41 17.33 11.15
C LEU A 119 6.94 17.05 11.50
N SER A 120 6.02 17.12 10.53
CA SER A 120 4.58 16.85 10.75
C SER A 120 4.26 15.40 11.16
N LYS A 121 5.21 14.46 11.02
CA LYS A 121 5.06 13.09 11.57
C LYS A 121 5.25 13.06 13.10
N MET A 122 6.10 13.94 13.62
CA MET A 122 6.49 13.95 15.03
C MET A 122 5.76 15.05 15.82
N ILE A 123 5.35 16.13 15.14
CA ILE A 123 4.82 17.34 15.76
C ILE A 123 3.45 17.65 15.15
N LYS A 124 2.46 17.93 16.02
CA LYS A 124 1.09 18.24 15.60
C LYS A 124 0.94 19.64 15.02
N GLU A 125 1.69 20.60 15.55
CA GLU A 125 1.58 22.02 15.21
C GLU A 125 2.72 22.44 14.30
N VAL A 126 2.62 22.08 13.02
CA VAL A 126 3.56 22.49 11.97
C VAL A 126 2.76 23.11 10.83
N ARG A 127 3.12 24.33 10.43
CA ARG A 127 2.43 25.06 9.35
C ARG A 127 3.40 25.85 8.50
N TRP A 128 3.00 26.09 7.26
CA TRP A 128 3.69 27.06 6.41
C TRP A 128 3.32 28.48 6.80
N ARG A 129 4.32 29.36 6.74
CA ARG A 129 4.13 30.81 6.71
C ARG A 129 5.01 31.36 5.58
N ASN A 130 4.40 31.69 4.46
CA ASN A 130 5.14 31.97 3.22
C ASN A 130 6.03 30.76 2.86
N SER A 131 7.35 30.93 2.87
CA SER A 131 8.33 29.86 2.67
C SER A 131 8.91 29.30 3.98
N ASP A 132 8.52 29.81 5.14
CA ASP A 132 9.01 29.35 6.44
C ASP A 132 8.16 28.21 7.00
N ILE A 133 8.82 27.24 7.64
CA ILE A 133 8.16 26.23 8.48
C ILE A 133 8.04 26.80 9.89
N VAL A 134 6.82 26.92 10.40
CA VAL A 134 6.54 27.46 11.73
C VAL A 134 5.97 26.37 12.62
N ILE A 135 6.54 26.25 13.82
CA ILE A 135 6.25 25.21 14.79
C ILE A 135 5.80 25.86 16.11
N TRP A 136 4.75 25.31 16.73
CA TRP A 136 4.15 25.82 17.98
C TRP A 136 3.85 27.32 17.95
N GLU A 137 2.96 27.72 17.05
CA GLU A 137 2.48 29.08 16.79
C GLU A 137 3.54 30.13 16.37
N GLN A 138 4.74 30.16 16.96
CA GLN A 138 5.96 30.83 16.48
C GLN A 138 7.23 30.47 17.27
N GLU A 139 7.20 29.48 18.17
CA GLU A 139 8.37 29.20 19.03
C GLU A 139 9.63 28.81 18.25
N VAL A 140 9.44 28.12 17.13
CA VAL A 140 10.52 27.75 16.22
C VAL A 140 10.12 28.03 14.78
N VAL A 141 11.01 28.68 14.04
CA VAL A 141 10.83 29.03 12.63
C VAL A 141 12.04 28.53 11.85
N ILE A 142 11.80 27.78 10.77
CA ILE A 142 12.85 27.28 9.88
C ILE A 142 12.64 27.95 8.52
N SER A 143 13.61 28.75 8.09
CA SER A 143 13.58 29.41 6.78
C SER A 143 14.40 28.63 5.75
N PRO A 144 14.15 28.83 4.44
CA PRO A 144 15.07 28.41 3.40
C PRO A 144 16.51 28.91 3.67
N PRO A 145 17.56 28.15 3.33
CA PRO A 145 17.57 26.82 2.70
C PRO A 145 17.38 25.64 3.66
N TYR A 146 16.65 25.82 4.77
CA TYR A 146 16.21 24.77 5.70
C TYR A 146 17.35 23.98 6.38
N GLN A 147 18.50 24.62 6.55
CA GLN A 147 19.65 24.07 7.26
C GLN A 147 19.54 24.33 8.77
N LEU A 148 20.42 23.69 9.55
CA LEU A 148 20.48 23.86 11.02
C LEU A 148 20.64 25.33 11.44
N GLU A 149 21.45 26.08 10.70
CA GLU A 149 21.67 27.52 10.90
C GLU A 149 20.44 28.38 10.58
N ASN A 150 19.47 27.86 9.82
CA ASN A 150 18.24 28.58 9.48
C ASN A 150 17.10 28.33 10.47
N VAL A 151 17.34 27.52 11.52
CA VAL A 151 16.40 27.29 12.61
C VAL A 151 16.51 28.44 13.62
N ARG A 152 15.47 29.26 13.71
CA ARG A 152 15.35 30.37 14.66
C ARG A 152 14.38 30.03 15.78
N GLY A 153 14.70 30.43 17.00
CA GLY A 153 13.86 30.23 18.19
C GLY A 153 14.63 30.55 19.47
N ASN A 154 14.00 30.35 20.62
CA ASN A 154 14.67 30.54 21.91
C ASN A 154 15.66 29.39 22.15
N ALA A 155 16.98 29.66 22.05
CA ALA A 155 18.04 28.68 22.23
C ALA A 155 18.01 27.96 23.60
N GLY A 156 17.45 28.60 24.63
CA GLY A 156 17.27 28.01 25.95
C GLY A 156 16.11 27.01 26.02
N SER A 157 15.16 27.04 25.09
CA SER A 157 13.96 26.23 25.15
C SER A 157 14.23 24.78 24.74
N ASN A 158 13.56 23.85 25.42
CA ASN A 158 13.60 22.43 25.07
C ASN A 158 13.02 22.18 23.67
N GLY A 159 12.02 22.98 23.28
CA GLY A 159 11.41 22.93 21.95
C GLY A 159 12.43 23.20 20.85
N HIS A 160 13.19 24.30 20.94
CA HIS A 160 14.20 24.65 19.93
C HIS A 160 15.29 23.58 19.80
N LYS A 161 15.81 23.07 20.92
CA LYS A 161 16.78 21.96 20.95
C LYS A 161 16.25 20.68 20.32
N TYR A 162 14.97 20.37 20.55
CA TYR A 162 14.32 19.22 19.95
C TYR A 162 14.19 19.35 18.43
N ILE A 163 13.79 20.53 17.92
CA ILE A 163 13.70 20.78 16.48
C ILE A 163 15.07 20.69 15.82
N LEU A 164 16.13 21.24 16.42
CA LEU A 164 17.49 21.12 15.88
C LEU A 164 17.88 19.64 15.68
N LYS A 165 17.61 18.77 16.66
CA LYS A 165 17.88 17.33 16.53
C LYS A 165 17.06 16.67 15.42
N LEU A 166 15.81 17.07 15.22
CA LEU A 166 14.97 16.53 14.15
C LEU A 166 15.45 16.97 12.76
N VAL A 167 15.85 18.24 12.62
CA VAL A 167 16.43 18.77 11.37
C VAL A 167 17.75 18.09 11.08
N GLU A 168 18.64 17.97 12.07
CA GLU A 168 19.93 17.29 11.95
C GLU A 168 19.74 15.85 11.47
N LYS A 169 18.86 15.09 12.14
CA LYS A 169 18.52 13.73 11.73
C LYS A 169 17.98 13.68 10.29
N HIS A 170 17.11 14.61 9.92
CA HIS A 170 16.55 14.65 8.57
C HIS A 170 17.64 14.85 7.50
N LEU A 171 18.56 15.78 7.73
CA LEU A 171 19.68 16.05 6.82
C LEU A 171 20.63 14.85 6.73
N GLN A 172 20.91 14.16 7.85
CA GLN A 172 21.68 12.92 7.85
C GLN A 172 20.98 11.82 7.04
N ASP A 173 19.68 11.61 7.23
CA ASP A 173 18.88 10.62 6.48
C ASP A 173 18.88 10.91 4.96
N LEU A 174 18.84 12.19 4.56
CA LEU A 174 18.95 12.61 3.16
C LEU A 174 20.35 12.33 2.57
N SER A 175 21.41 12.55 3.35
CA SER A 175 22.78 12.27 2.91
C SER A 175 23.01 10.77 2.67
N LEU A 176 22.45 9.91 3.55
CA LEU A 176 22.56 8.45 3.47
C LEU A 176 21.74 7.87 2.31
N SER A 177 20.54 8.42 2.07
CA SER A 177 19.68 7.96 0.97
C SER A 177 20.22 8.34 -0.41
N SER A 178 20.94 9.46 -0.53
CA SER A 178 21.56 9.91 -1.78
C SER A 178 22.72 9.01 -2.23
N GLN A 179 23.41 8.32 -1.32
CA GLN A 179 24.51 7.39 -1.64
C GLN A 179 24.06 5.99 -2.09
N ASN A 180 22.78 5.64 -1.95
CA ASN A 180 22.23 4.32 -2.27
C ASN A 180 21.53 4.21 -3.63
N THR A 181 21.77 5.13 -4.56
CA THR A 181 21.21 5.04 -5.92
C THR A 181 22.13 4.19 -6.80
N PRO A 182 21.74 2.97 -7.23
CA PRO A 182 22.53 2.22 -8.21
C PRO A 182 22.48 2.96 -9.55
N VAL A 183 23.63 3.47 -9.99
CA VAL A 183 23.83 4.00 -11.34
C VAL A 183 23.61 2.86 -12.32
N THR A 184 22.42 2.78 -12.93
CA THR A 184 22.19 1.86 -14.03
C THR A 184 22.83 2.47 -15.28
N GLN A 185 24.12 2.19 -15.49
CA GLN A 185 24.79 2.48 -16.76
C GLN A 185 24.19 1.57 -17.84
N ASN A 186 23.27 2.12 -18.61
CA ASN A 186 22.68 1.45 -19.76
C ASN A 186 23.66 1.57 -20.94
N ASN A 187 24.65 0.68 -21.00
CA ASN A 187 25.50 0.52 -22.18
C ASN A 187 24.66 -0.11 -23.31
N ARG A 188 24.07 0.73 -24.16
CA ARG A 188 23.56 0.31 -25.46
C ARG A 188 24.75 0.09 -26.39
N SER A 189 25.18 -1.16 -26.51
CA SER A 189 25.97 -1.63 -27.65
C SER A 189 25.12 -1.44 -28.92
N SER A 190 25.63 -0.64 -29.84
CA SER A 190 25.06 -0.49 -31.18
C SER A 190 25.33 -1.77 -31.97
N GLN A 191 24.29 -2.32 -32.61
CA GLN A 191 24.44 -3.12 -33.82
C GLN A 191 24.28 -2.19 -35.02
#